data_AF-A0A3M1JVA8-F1
#
_entry.id   AF-A0A3M1JVA8-F1
#
_cell.length_a   1.000
_cell.length_b   1.000
_cell.length_c   1.000
_cell.angle_alpha   90.00
_cell.angle_beta   90.00
_cell.angle_gamma   90.00
#
_symmetry.space_group_name_H-M   'P 1'
#
loop_
_entity.id
_entity.type
_entity.pdbx_description
1 polymer ?
#
loop_
_entity_poly.entity_id
_entity_poly.type
_entity_poly.pdbx_seq_one_letter_code
_entity_poly.pdbx_strand_id
1 'polypeptide(L)'
;MKRLMIGALAGLALAASTTLAAAETTIRVTLQLPEKHSLGQNWLAFKKIVEAESGGELKVQLFPSAQLYKDKQVPEAVGSGAIEAGSSFLGRFAGSVPAVDVIAVPFLFDDEASLRKATASGSAVRKIIDSAILKETGARVLWWQAFGRNIYLSKGTPIRLPSDLKGKKVRTYGKIQGWTVEALGGAPTLMSGSKQFLAYQQGAVDVGMTGTSAVKSRKLYEVMDHMTLSYDSAIEFVAV
;
A
#
# COMPACT_ATOMS: atom_id res chain seq x y z
N MET A 1 10.51 -6.51 -86.41
CA MET A 1 10.52 -7.64 -85.45
C MET A 1 11.51 -7.32 -84.32
N LYS A 2 11.13 -6.40 -83.42
CA LYS A 2 11.90 -6.00 -82.24
C LYS A 2 10.87 -5.59 -81.19
N ARG A 3 11.15 -5.90 -79.92
CA ARG A 3 10.37 -5.66 -78.68
C ARG A 3 9.53 -6.85 -78.26
N LEU A 4 10.09 -7.66 -77.35
CA LEU A 4 9.36 -8.43 -76.31
C LEU A 4 10.39 -9.13 -75.41
N MET A 5 11.21 -8.34 -74.71
CA MET A 5 11.98 -8.79 -73.54
C MET A 5 12.25 -7.56 -72.70
N ILE A 6 11.49 -7.39 -71.62
CA ILE A 6 11.76 -6.65 -70.36
C ILE A 6 10.44 -6.73 -69.60
N GLY A 7 10.37 -7.52 -68.55
CA GLY A 7 9.15 -7.62 -67.74
C GLY A 7 9.11 -8.82 -66.81
N ALA A 8 10.18 -9.11 -66.07
CA ALA A 8 10.15 -10.13 -65.03
C ALA A 8 11.29 -9.95 -64.00
N LEU A 9 11.43 -8.76 -63.40
CA LEU A 9 12.37 -8.54 -62.28
C LEU A 9 11.97 -7.29 -61.48
N ALA A 10 10.81 -7.34 -60.81
CA ALA A 10 10.41 -6.29 -59.85
C ALA A 10 9.38 -6.81 -58.81
N GLY A 11 9.55 -8.03 -58.33
CA GLY A 11 8.54 -8.70 -57.49
C GLY A 11 9.04 -9.32 -56.18
N LEU A 12 10.26 -9.04 -55.72
CA LEU A 12 10.83 -9.68 -54.53
C LEU A 12 11.61 -8.68 -53.65
N ALA A 13 10.91 -7.68 -53.09
CA ALA A 13 11.50 -6.79 -52.09
C ALA A 13 10.49 -6.22 -51.08
N LEU A 14 9.44 -6.98 -50.75
CA LEU A 14 8.68 -6.77 -49.52
C LEU A 14 8.77 -8.04 -48.66
N ALA A 15 10.00 -8.36 -48.22
CA ALA A 15 10.14 -9.02 -46.93
C ALA A 15 9.69 -8.00 -45.90
N ALA A 16 8.40 -8.03 -45.57
CA ALA A 16 7.83 -7.25 -44.51
C ALA A 16 8.66 -7.51 -43.25
N SER A 17 9.42 -6.51 -42.84
CA SER A 17 9.87 -6.35 -41.47
C SER A 17 8.61 -6.13 -40.63
N THR A 18 7.82 -7.17 -40.41
CA THR A 18 6.91 -7.19 -39.27
C THR A 18 7.81 -7.26 -38.06
N THR A 19 8.30 -6.10 -37.62
CA THR A 19 8.56 -5.93 -36.20
C THR A 19 7.23 -6.28 -35.55
N LEU A 20 7.15 -7.47 -34.96
CA LEU A 20 6.13 -7.79 -33.98
C LEU A 20 6.20 -6.62 -33.00
N ALA A 21 5.25 -5.69 -33.08
CA ALA A 21 5.06 -4.73 -32.02
C ALA A 21 4.66 -5.60 -30.83
N ALA A 22 5.61 -5.84 -29.92
CA ALA A 22 5.33 -6.54 -28.68
C ALA A 22 4.12 -5.85 -28.04
N ALA A 23 3.05 -6.62 -27.83
CA ALA A 23 1.80 -6.06 -27.34
C ALA A 23 2.06 -5.40 -25.98
N GLU A 24 1.86 -4.09 -25.92
CA GLU A 24 2.05 -3.30 -24.71
C GLU A 24 1.16 -3.86 -23.59
N THR A 25 1.77 -4.35 -22.52
CA THR A 25 1.04 -4.89 -21.37
C THR A 25 0.96 -3.81 -20.29
N THR A 26 -0.27 -3.40 -19.95
CA THR A 26 -0.50 -2.43 -18.88
C THR A 26 -0.68 -3.11 -17.53
N ILE A 27 0.13 -2.72 -16.55
CA ILE A 27 0.04 -3.08 -15.14
C ILE A 27 -0.64 -1.93 -14.40
N ARG A 28 -1.92 -2.09 -14.05
CA ARG A 28 -2.64 -1.08 -13.27
C ARG A 28 -2.35 -1.29 -11.79
N VAL A 29 -2.07 -0.19 -11.09
CA VAL A 29 -1.68 -0.22 -9.67
C VAL A 29 -2.58 0.69 -8.85
N THR A 30 -3.30 0.13 -7.88
CA THR A 30 -4.08 0.93 -6.92
C THR A 30 -3.26 1.28 -5.67
N LEU A 31 -3.27 2.55 -5.26
CA LEU A 31 -2.60 3.00 -4.04
C LEU A 31 -3.58 3.73 -3.13
N GLN A 32 -3.60 3.42 -1.84
CA GLN A 32 -4.43 4.16 -0.88
C GLN A 32 -3.85 5.53 -0.48
N LEU A 33 -2.54 5.74 -0.71
CA LEU A 33 -1.83 6.96 -0.35
C LEU A 33 -1.73 7.89 -1.57
N PRO A 34 -1.60 9.21 -1.37
CA PRO A 34 -1.27 10.13 -2.45
C PRO A 34 0.06 9.76 -3.09
N GLU A 35 0.23 10.04 -4.39
CA GLU A 35 1.49 9.77 -5.11
C GLU A 35 2.69 10.48 -4.45
N LYS A 36 2.48 11.69 -3.90
CA LYS A 36 3.51 12.48 -3.20
C LYS A 36 3.96 11.88 -1.87
N HIS A 37 3.26 10.88 -1.33
CA HIS A 37 3.72 10.15 -0.14
C HIS A 37 4.93 9.29 -0.47
N SER A 38 5.81 8.99 0.51
CA SER A 38 7.01 8.15 0.28
C SER A 38 6.68 6.81 -0.38
N LEU A 39 5.63 6.13 0.08
CA LEU A 39 5.20 4.87 -0.55
C LEU A 39 4.64 5.06 -1.97
N GLY A 40 4.04 6.22 -2.28
CA GLY A 40 3.65 6.56 -3.65
C GLY A 40 4.87 6.80 -4.55
N GLN A 41 5.90 7.45 -4.02
CA GLN A 41 7.16 7.66 -4.72
C GLN A 41 7.91 6.34 -4.98
N ASN A 42 7.81 5.35 -4.08
CA ASN A 42 8.35 4.00 -4.33
C ASN A 42 7.70 3.36 -5.57
N TRP A 43 6.38 3.49 -5.73
CA TRP A 43 5.68 2.98 -6.92
C TRP A 43 6.00 3.76 -8.19
N LEU A 44 6.25 5.07 -8.09
CA LEU A 44 6.75 5.87 -9.22
C LEU A 44 8.15 5.43 -9.64
N ALA A 45 9.03 5.10 -8.67
CA ALA A 45 10.34 4.55 -8.96
C ALA A 45 10.23 3.16 -9.61
N PHE A 46 9.37 2.29 -9.08
CA PHE A 46 9.07 0.98 -9.67
C PHE A 46 8.58 1.11 -11.13
N LYS A 47 7.63 2.02 -11.39
CA LYS A 47 7.16 2.35 -12.75
C LYS A 47 8.31 2.66 -13.68
N LYS A 48 9.20 3.60 -13.29
CA LYS A 48 10.33 4.02 -14.13
C LYS A 48 11.29 2.86 -14.42
N ILE A 49 11.59 2.04 -13.41
CA ILE A 49 12.49 0.89 -13.54
C ILE A 49 11.86 -0.14 -14.48
N VAL A 50 10.62 -0.55 -14.24
CA VAL A 50 9.95 -1.58 -15.04
C VAL A 50 9.78 -1.14 -16.50
N GLU A 51 9.39 0.11 -16.74
CA GLU A 51 9.22 0.63 -18.10
C GLU A 51 10.55 0.72 -18.85
N ALA A 52 11.65 1.07 -18.17
CA ALA A 52 12.97 1.13 -18.78
C ALA A 52 13.54 -0.26 -19.07
N GLU A 53 13.52 -1.16 -18.08
CA GLU A 53 14.08 -2.51 -18.18
C GLU A 53 13.29 -3.41 -19.15
N SER A 54 12.00 -3.14 -19.34
CA SER A 54 11.17 -3.86 -20.33
C SER A 54 11.28 -3.30 -21.75
N GLY A 55 12.13 -2.29 -22.01
CA GLY A 55 12.18 -1.63 -23.31
C GLY A 55 10.84 -0.96 -23.69
N GLY A 56 9.99 -0.67 -22.69
CA GLY A 56 8.67 -0.10 -22.87
C GLY A 56 7.54 -1.11 -23.10
N GLU A 57 7.79 -2.42 -23.12
CA GLU A 57 6.77 -3.46 -23.30
C GLU A 57 5.78 -3.54 -22.13
N LEU A 58 6.25 -3.26 -20.91
CA LEU A 58 5.41 -3.15 -19.72
C LEU A 58 5.16 -1.68 -19.43
N LYS A 59 3.90 -1.27 -19.27
CA LYS A 59 3.51 0.07 -18.79
C LYS A 59 2.87 -0.01 -17.43
N VAL A 60 3.33 0.80 -16.48
CA VAL A 60 2.75 0.86 -15.14
C VAL A 60 1.83 2.07 -15.04
N GLN A 61 0.54 1.86 -14.76
CA GLN A 61 -0.43 2.93 -14.58
C GLN A 61 -0.81 3.04 -13.10
N LEU A 62 -0.48 4.17 -12.47
CA LEU A 62 -0.73 4.38 -11.03
C LEU A 62 -2.08 5.08 -10.81
N PHE A 63 -2.87 4.54 -9.88
CA PHE A 63 -4.15 5.09 -9.42
C PHE A 63 -4.07 5.42 -7.92
N PRO A 64 -3.55 6.61 -7.56
CA PRO A 64 -3.32 6.98 -6.18
C PRO A 64 -4.60 7.33 -5.42
N SER A 65 -4.48 7.57 -4.11
CA SER A 65 -5.58 8.08 -3.26
C SER A 65 -6.86 7.23 -3.27
N ALA A 66 -6.71 5.92 -3.46
CA ALA A 66 -7.80 4.93 -3.51
C ALA A 66 -8.86 5.27 -4.58
N GLN A 67 -8.39 5.71 -5.77
CA GLN A 67 -9.24 6.02 -6.93
C GLN A 67 -10.00 4.78 -7.44
N LEU A 68 -9.33 3.62 -7.53
CA LEU A 68 -9.96 2.37 -7.98
C LEU A 68 -10.49 1.53 -6.83
N TYR A 69 -9.61 1.19 -5.87
CA TYR A 69 -9.94 0.32 -4.75
C TYR A 69 -9.59 0.97 -3.42
N LYS A 70 -10.46 0.78 -2.42
CA LYS A 70 -10.14 1.11 -1.02
C LYS A 70 -9.22 0.06 -0.45
N ASP A 71 -8.44 0.43 0.57
CA ASP A 71 -7.44 -0.44 1.21
C ASP A 71 -7.96 -1.83 1.59
N LYS A 72 -9.19 -1.95 2.11
CA LYS A 72 -9.77 -3.26 2.47
C LYS A 72 -10.03 -4.17 1.26
N GLN A 73 -10.21 -3.60 0.07
CA GLN A 73 -10.53 -4.34 -1.16
C GLN A 73 -9.28 -4.81 -1.92
N VAL A 74 -8.11 -4.21 -1.65
CA VAL A 74 -6.88 -4.49 -2.41
C VAL A 74 -6.48 -5.98 -2.38
N PRO A 75 -6.49 -6.69 -1.23
CA PRO A 75 -6.14 -8.11 -1.21
C PRO A 75 -6.96 -8.97 -2.17
N GLU A 76 -8.28 -8.79 -2.17
CA GLU A 76 -9.21 -9.54 -3.03
C GLU A 76 -9.08 -9.12 -4.50
N ALA A 77 -8.98 -7.82 -4.77
CA ALA A 77 -8.88 -7.30 -6.14
C ALA A 77 -7.61 -7.78 -6.85
N VAL A 78 -6.47 -7.80 -6.15
CA VAL A 78 -5.21 -8.32 -6.70
C VAL A 78 -5.26 -9.85 -6.77
N GLY A 79 -5.70 -10.52 -5.70
CA GLY A 79 -5.76 -11.98 -5.64
C GLY A 79 -6.66 -12.64 -6.68
N SER A 80 -7.75 -11.97 -7.05
CA SER A 80 -8.67 -12.43 -8.12
C SER A 80 -8.22 -12.03 -9.53
N GLY A 81 -7.20 -11.18 -9.66
CA GLY A 81 -6.76 -10.63 -10.96
C GLY A 81 -7.64 -9.50 -11.50
N ALA A 82 -8.54 -8.92 -10.70
CA ALA A 82 -9.34 -7.76 -11.10
C ALA A 82 -8.49 -6.49 -11.35
N ILE A 83 -7.31 -6.42 -10.70
CA ILE A 83 -6.25 -5.44 -10.94
C ILE A 83 -4.89 -6.13 -10.81
N GLU A 84 -3.90 -5.70 -11.60
CA GLU A 84 -2.61 -6.40 -11.69
C GLU A 84 -1.75 -6.23 -10.45
N ALA A 85 -1.83 -5.08 -9.76
CA ALA A 85 -1.04 -4.82 -8.55
C ALA A 85 -1.68 -3.78 -7.62
N GLY A 86 -1.19 -3.71 -6.39
CA GLY A 86 -1.64 -2.72 -5.42
C GLY A 86 -0.74 -2.54 -4.20
N SER A 87 -0.93 -1.41 -3.53
CA SER A 87 -0.31 -1.12 -2.23
C SER A 87 -1.33 -1.32 -1.11
N SER A 88 -1.01 -2.16 -0.14
CA SER A 88 -1.91 -2.47 0.97
C SER A 88 -1.19 -2.44 2.32
N PHE A 89 -1.89 -1.97 3.35
CA PHE A 89 -1.46 -2.18 4.73
C PHE A 89 -1.47 -3.68 5.02
N LEU A 90 -0.39 -4.22 5.60
CA LEU A 90 -0.22 -5.65 5.82
C LEU A 90 -1.40 -6.29 6.59
N GLY A 91 -1.93 -5.60 7.61
CA GLY A 91 -3.08 -6.10 8.38
C GLY A 91 -4.39 -6.22 7.59
N ARG A 92 -4.45 -5.79 6.31
CA ARG A 92 -5.58 -6.08 5.43
C ARG A 92 -5.67 -7.54 5.01
N PHE A 93 -4.58 -8.29 5.13
CA PHE A 93 -4.54 -9.73 4.87
C PHE A 93 -4.97 -10.57 6.08
N ALA A 94 -5.19 -9.97 7.25
CA ALA A 94 -5.47 -10.68 8.51
C ALA A 94 -6.74 -11.55 8.51
N GLY A 95 -7.68 -11.28 7.60
CA GLY A 95 -8.88 -12.12 7.44
C GLY A 95 -8.56 -13.52 6.91
N SER A 96 -7.63 -13.63 5.96
CA SER A 96 -7.19 -14.91 5.37
C SER A 96 -5.92 -15.45 6.04
N VAL A 97 -5.04 -14.55 6.48
CA VAL A 97 -3.75 -14.88 7.10
C VAL A 97 -3.61 -14.15 8.43
N PRO A 98 -4.21 -14.64 9.53
CA PRO A 98 -4.18 -13.94 10.82
C PRO A 98 -2.76 -13.65 11.34
N ALA A 99 -1.77 -14.46 10.95
CA ALA A 99 -0.37 -14.30 11.35
C ALA A 99 0.23 -12.93 10.94
N VAL A 100 -0.31 -12.24 9.93
CA VAL A 100 0.21 -10.93 9.50
C VAL A 100 0.06 -9.86 10.57
N ASP A 101 -0.91 -10.00 11.47
CA ASP A 101 -1.17 -9.05 12.56
C ASP A 101 -0.07 -9.08 13.63
N VAL A 102 0.80 -10.11 13.66
CA VAL A 102 1.90 -10.19 14.62
C VAL A 102 2.80 -8.95 14.56
N ILE A 103 3.02 -8.40 13.36
CA ILE A 103 3.87 -7.22 13.16
C ILE A 103 3.31 -5.98 13.86
N ALA A 104 1.99 -5.91 14.01
CA ALA A 104 1.29 -4.78 14.58
C ALA A 104 1.07 -4.89 16.10
N VAL A 105 1.51 -5.98 16.74
CA VAL A 105 1.37 -6.17 18.19
C VAL A 105 2.09 -5.02 18.92
N PRO A 106 1.41 -4.34 19.87
CA PRO A 106 2.02 -3.23 20.58
C PRO A 106 3.31 -3.64 21.29
N PHE A 107 4.36 -2.82 21.11
CA PHE A 107 5.69 -2.97 21.70
C PHE A 107 6.40 -4.29 21.40
N LEU A 108 5.98 -5.03 20.36
CA LEU A 108 6.66 -6.27 19.96
C LEU A 108 8.11 -6.03 19.50
N PHE A 109 8.36 -4.91 18.83
CA PHE A 109 9.68 -4.52 18.34
C PHE A 109 10.24 -3.38 19.18
N ASP A 110 11.27 -3.68 19.96
CA ASP A 110 11.97 -2.73 20.85
C ASP A 110 12.58 -1.56 20.07
N ASP A 111 13.08 -1.83 18.87
CA ASP A 111 13.78 -0.84 18.05
C ASP A 111 13.51 -1.03 16.54
N GLU A 112 14.04 -0.12 15.74
CA GLU A 112 13.92 -0.20 14.28
C GLU A 112 14.78 -1.33 13.69
N ALA A 113 15.91 -1.66 14.33
CA ALA A 113 16.84 -2.67 13.82
C ALA A 113 16.24 -4.08 13.86
N SER A 114 15.59 -4.44 14.97
CA SER A 114 14.85 -5.69 15.16
C SER A 114 13.68 -5.81 14.18
N LEU A 115 12.91 -4.74 14.01
CA LEU A 115 11.85 -4.67 13.00
C LEU A 115 12.41 -4.88 11.59
N ARG A 116 13.45 -4.13 11.18
CA ARG A 116 14.05 -4.28 9.86
C ARG A 116 14.64 -5.66 9.63
N LYS A 117 15.25 -6.27 10.64
CA LYS A 117 15.75 -7.66 10.57
C LYS A 117 14.60 -8.65 10.36
N ALA A 118 13.50 -8.49 11.08
CA ALA A 118 12.32 -9.34 10.94
C ALA A 118 11.64 -9.15 9.58
N THR A 119 11.60 -7.93 9.04
CA THR A 119 10.97 -7.63 7.74
C THR A 119 11.96 -7.62 6.57
N ALA A 120 13.20 -8.07 6.76
CA ALA A 120 14.21 -8.10 5.71
C ALA A 120 13.80 -9.10 4.61
N SER A 121 14.15 -8.81 3.35
CA SER A 121 13.96 -9.77 2.26
C SER A 121 14.61 -11.12 2.59
N GLY A 122 13.85 -12.21 2.45
CA GLY A 122 14.32 -13.56 2.77
C GLY A 122 14.37 -13.92 4.26
N SER A 123 13.94 -13.05 5.18
CA SER A 123 13.81 -13.38 6.60
C SER A 123 12.82 -14.52 6.83
N ALA A 124 12.95 -15.24 7.95
CA ALA A 124 12.02 -16.32 8.29
C ALA A 124 10.57 -15.81 8.41
N VAL A 125 10.37 -14.65 9.03
CA VAL A 125 9.06 -14.00 9.18
C VAL A 125 8.45 -13.69 7.82
N ARG A 126 9.21 -13.05 6.91
CA ARG A 126 8.72 -12.76 5.56
C ARG A 126 8.42 -14.01 4.77
N LYS A 127 9.27 -15.04 4.82
CA LYS A 127 9.03 -16.31 4.11
C LYS A 127 7.70 -16.94 4.53
N ILE A 128 7.40 -16.96 5.83
CA ILE A 128 6.14 -17.52 6.35
C ILE A 128 4.95 -16.67 5.90
N ILE A 129 5.02 -15.36 6.11
CA ILE A 129 3.91 -14.45 5.79
C ILE A 129 3.66 -14.36 4.29
N ASP A 130 4.69 -14.13 3.47
CA ASP A 130 4.56 -13.95 2.02
C ASP A 130 4.03 -15.24 1.35
N SER A 131 4.48 -16.41 1.80
CA SER A 131 3.97 -17.70 1.30
C SER A 131 2.51 -17.93 1.68
N ALA A 132 2.12 -17.59 2.90
CA ALA A 132 0.73 -17.70 3.34
C ALA A 132 -0.18 -16.70 2.59
N ILE A 133 0.26 -15.46 2.37
CA ILE A 133 -0.49 -14.47 1.57
C ILE A 133 -0.74 -15.01 0.15
N LEU A 134 0.29 -15.54 -0.51
CA LEU A 134 0.16 -16.12 -1.84
C LEU A 134 -0.80 -17.31 -1.85
N LYS A 135 -0.64 -18.24 -0.91
CA LYS A 135 -1.47 -19.46 -0.84
C LYS A 135 -2.94 -19.15 -0.58
N GLU A 136 -3.23 -18.26 0.37
CA GLU A 136 -4.59 -18.04 0.88
C GLU A 136 -5.36 -16.94 0.14
N THR A 137 -4.66 -16.08 -0.62
CA THR A 137 -5.32 -14.96 -1.32
C THR A 137 -5.02 -14.90 -2.81
N GLY A 138 -4.02 -15.63 -3.31
CA GLY A 138 -3.55 -15.51 -4.70
C GLY A 138 -2.67 -14.28 -4.97
N ALA A 139 -2.57 -13.33 -4.02
CA ALA A 139 -1.76 -12.14 -4.17
C ALA A 139 -0.28 -12.43 -3.91
N ARG A 140 0.62 -11.97 -4.79
CA ARG A 140 2.06 -12.17 -4.63
C ARG A 140 2.71 -10.93 -4.02
N VAL A 141 3.26 -11.05 -2.81
CA VAL A 141 4.05 -9.96 -2.23
C VAL A 141 5.32 -9.72 -3.05
N LEU A 142 5.45 -8.52 -3.63
CA LEU A 142 6.60 -8.08 -4.41
C LEU A 142 7.68 -7.51 -3.47
N TRP A 143 7.29 -6.59 -2.58
CA TRP A 143 8.16 -6.05 -1.54
C TRP A 143 7.38 -5.51 -0.35
N TRP A 144 8.07 -5.38 0.79
CA TRP A 144 7.55 -4.74 2.00
C TRP A 144 7.98 -3.27 2.04
N GLN A 145 7.12 -2.44 2.64
CA GLN A 145 7.26 -0.99 2.67
C GLN A 145 7.04 -0.46 4.08
N ALA A 146 8.12 0.03 4.69
CA ALA A 146 8.08 0.69 5.98
C ALA A 146 7.21 1.94 5.90
N PHE A 147 6.12 1.99 6.67
CA PHE A 147 5.28 3.18 6.78
C PHE A 147 5.65 4.03 8.01
N GLY A 148 6.20 3.38 9.04
CA GLY A 148 6.66 3.98 10.29
C GLY A 148 5.98 3.33 11.49
N ARG A 149 5.93 4.07 12.61
CA ARG A 149 5.25 3.64 13.83
C ARG A 149 3.96 4.42 14.05
N ASN A 150 3.06 3.80 14.79
CA ASN A 150 1.77 4.37 15.15
C ASN A 150 1.93 5.61 16.03
N ILE A 151 1.09 6.60 15.76
CA ILE A 151 0.92 7.84 16.52
C ILE A 151 -0.57 8.11 16.69
N TYR A 152 -0.91 8.89 17.71
CA TYR A 152 -2.26 9.38 17.95
C TYR A 152 -2.36 10.85 17.56
N LEU A 153 -3.52 11.25 17.04
CA LEU A 153 -3.86 12.63 16.71
C LEU A 153 -5.08 13.06 17.51
N SER A 154 -5.12 14.30 17.96
CA SER A 154 -6.26 14.84 18.71
C SER A 154 -6.42 16.34 18.42
N LYS A 155 -7.59 16.88 18.75
CA LYS A 155 -7.91 18.29 18.61
C LYS A 155 -8.14 18.92 19.99
N GLY A 156 -7.47 20.03 20.28
CA GLY A 156 -7.65 20.86 21.48
C GLY A 156 -7.05 20.30 22.78
N THR A 157 -7.06 18.98 23.00
CA THR A 157 -6.40 18.36 24.17
C THR A 157 -5.51 17.21 23.73
N PRO A 158 -4.21 17.23 24.08
CA PRO A 158 -3.29 16.16 23.72
C PRO A 158 -3.54 14.91 24.55
N ILE A 159 -3.33 13.74 23.94
CA ILE A 159 -3.26 12.45 24.63
C ILE A 159 -1.87 12.31 25.24
N ARG A 160 -1.75 12.27 26.56
CA ARG A 160 -0.45 12.17 27.27
C ARG A 160 -0.31 10.85 28.02
N LEU A 161 -1.42 10.31 28.52
CA LEU A 161 -1.47 9.07 29.28
C LEU A 161 -2.43 8.09 28.63
N PRO A 162 -2.25 6.77 28.84
CA PRO A 162 -3.19 5.77 28.35
C PRO A 162 -4.64 6.02 28.79
N SER A 163 -4.83 6.56 30.00
CA SER A 163 -6.14 6.93 30.57
C SER A 163 -6.89 8.00 29.77
N ASP A 164 -6.19 8.81 28.96
CA ASP A 164 -6.80 9.89 28.19
C ASP A 164 -7.66 9.36 27.02
N LEU A 165 -7.49 8.08 26.66
CA LEU A 165 -8.33 7.41 25.66
C LEU A 165 -9.66 6.90 26.22
N LYS A 166 -9.84 6.89 27.55
CA LYS A 166 -11.04 6.33 28.17
C LYS A 166 -12.31 7.03 27.69
N GLY A 167 -13.24 6.27 27.14
CA GLY A 167 -14.51 6.76 26.60
C GLY A 167 -14.42 7.55 25.30
N LYS A 168 -13.22 7.72 24.71
CA LYS A 168 -13.02 8.41 23.44
C LYS A 168 -13.33 7.49 22.27
N LYS A 169 -13.97 8.02 21.23
CA LYS A 169 -14.07 7.35 19.92
C LYS A 169 -12.74 7.48 19.21
N VAL A 170 -12.05 6.37 18.99
CA VAL A 170 -10.72 6.36 18.39
C VAL A 170 -10.80 5.73 17.01
N ARG A 171 -10.31 6.43 15.99
CA ARG A 171 -10.13 5.84 14.67
C ARG A 171 -9.15 4.69 14.74
N THR A 172 -9.49 3.56 14.14
CA THR A 172 -8.56 2.44 13.94
C THR A 172 -8.41 2.04 12.48
N TYR A 173 -7.34 1.30 12.16
CA TYR A 173 -7.08 0.78 10.82
C TYR A 173 -6.83 -0.73 10.75
N GLY A 174 -6.65 -1.39 11.88
CA GLY A 174 -6.45 -2.83 11.98
C GLY A 174 -7.11 -3.38 13.23
N LYS A 175 -7.21 -4.71 13.28
CA LYS A 175 -7.82 -5.43 14.39
C LYS A 175 -7.01 -5.26 15.67
N ILE A 176 -5.69 -5.40 15.58
CA ILE A 176 -4.78 -5.20 16.72
C ILE A 176 -4.95 -3.81 17.33
N GLN A 177 -4.99 -2.76 16.51
CA GLN A 177 -5.19 -1.41 17.05
C GLN A 177 -6.60 -1.20 17.61
N GLY A 178 -7.61 -1.91 17.09
CA GLY A 178 -8.94 -2.00 17.72
C GLY A 178 -8.85 -2.52 19.15
N TRP A 179 -8.20 -3.66 19.32
CA TRP A 179 -7.99 -4.27 20.64
C TRP A 179 -7.12 -3.41 21.57
N THR A 180 -6.10 -2.73 21.04
CA THR A 180 -5.30 -1.77 21.82
C THR A 180 -6.19 -0.65 22.36
N VAL A 181 -7.05 -0.06 21.52
CA VAL A 181 -7.97 1.00 21.95
C VAL A 181 -8.95 0.48 23.01
N GLU A 182 -9.53 -0.70 22.83
CA GLU A 182 -10.43 -1.33 23.81
C GLU A 182 -9.74 -1.58 25.15
N ALA A 183 -8.50 -2.10 25.12
CA ALA A 183 -7.69 -2.34 26.33
C ALA A 183 -7.36 -1.04 27.07
N LEU A 184 -7.29 0.09 26.37
CA LEU A 184 -7.09 1.42 26.94
C LEU A 184 -8.41 2.12 27.35
N GLY A 185 -9.54 1.42 27.24
CA GLY A 185 -10.86 1.92 27.63
C GLY A 185 -11.51 2.87 26.63
N GLY A 186 -10.98 2.97 25.41
CA GLY A 186 -11.58 3.72 24.31
C GLY A 186 -12.57 2.90 23.49
N ALA A 187 -13.22 3.54 22.53
CA ALA A 187 -14.17 2.94 21.60
C ALA A 187 -13.61 2.96 20.17
N PRO A 188 -13.15 1.83 19.60
CA PRO A 188 -12.55 1.81 18.28
C PRO A 188 -13.58 2.01 17.16
N THR A 189 -13.21 2.76 16.14
CA THR A 189 -13.97 2.93 14.90
C THR A 189 -13.07 2.64 13.70
N LEU A 190 -13.22 1.46 13.11
CA LEU A 190 -12.40 1.05 11.97
C LEU A 190 -12.76 1.89 10.73
N MET A 191 -11.77 2.60 10.17
CA MET A 191 -11.95 3.33 8.91
C MET A 191 -10.71 3.31 8.02
N SER A 192 -10.95 3.44 6.72
CA SER A 192 -9.88 3.59 5.74
C SER A 192 -9.09 4.87 5.96
N GLY A 193 -7.79 4.79 5.74
CA GLY A 193 -6.88 5.94 5.79
C GLY A 193 -7.29 7.07 4.83
N SER A 194 -7.83 6.74 3.66
CA SER A 194 -8.26 7.74 2.69
C SER A 194 -9.44 8.62 3.17
N LYS A 195 -10.13 8.22 4.25
CA LYS A 195 -11.26 8.96 4.82
C LYS A 195 -10.88 9.82 6.03
N GLN A 196 -9.63 9.76 6.50
CA GLN A 196 -9.21 10.36 7.77
C GLN A 196 -9.46 11.86 7.84
N PHE A 197 -9.02 12.63 6.85
CA PHE A 197 -9.15 14.08 6.87
C PHE A 197 -10.60 14.51 7.08
N LEU A 198 -11.51 13.97 6.25
CA LEU A 198 -12.93 14.30 6.33
C LEU A 198 -13.55 13.82 7.66
N ALA A 199 -13.23 12.61 8.11
CA ALA A 199 -13.74 12.07 9.37
C ALA A 199 -13.30 12.91 10.58
N TYR A 200 -12.06 13.40 10.57
CA TYR A 200 -11.51 14.25 11.62
C TYR A 200 -12.11 15.65 11.58
N GLN A 201 -12.23 16.23 10.39
CA GLN A 201 -12.86 17.53 10.17
C GLN A 201 -14.31 17.56 10.69
N GLN A 202 -15.06 16.47 10.45
CA GLN A 202 -16.46 16.33 10.86
C GLN A 202 -16.63 15.92 12.33
N GLY A 203 -15.55 15.61 13.06
CA GLY A 203 -15.63 15.13 14.44
C GLY A 203 -16.27 13.74 14.56
N ALA A 204 -16.15 12.88 13.54
CA ALA A 204 -16.68 11.52 13.58
C ALA A 204 -15.97 10.65 14.64
N VAL A 205 -14.75 11.04 15.01
CA VAL A 205 -13.93 10.45 16.07
C VAL A 205 -13.28 11.56 16.90
N ASP A 206 -13.01 11.28 18.16
CA ASP A 206 -12.30 12.19 19.06
C ASP A 206 -10.78 12.10 18.88
N VAL A 207 -10.29 10.90 18.55
CA VAL A 207 -8.86 10.61 18.42
C VAL A 207 -8.60 9.93 17.07
N GLY A 208 -7.64 10.49 16.34
CA GLY A 208 -7.08 9.90 15.13
C GLY A 208 -5.92 8.97 15.43
N MET A 209 -5.62 8.07 14.50
CA MET A 209 -4.50 7.14 14.61
C MET A 209 -3.85 6.93 13.24
N THR A 210 -2.54 6.99 13.10
CA THR A 210 -1.80 6.85 11.82
C THR A 210 -0.29 6.77 12.06
N GLY A 211 0.53 6.82 11.00
CA GLY A 211 1.97 7.13 11.07
C GLY A 211 2.25 8.59 10.69
N THR A 212 3.38 9.13 11.15
CA THR A 212 3.79 10.53 10.97
C THR A 212 3.85 10.99 9.51
N SER A 213 4.29 10.11 8.61
CA SER A 213 4.36 10.33 7.16
C SER A 213 3.00 10.68 6.53
N ALA A 214 1.92 10.06 7.02
CA ALA A 214 0.56 10.35 6.57
C ALA A 214 0.00 11.66 7.12
N VAL A 215 0.46 12.14 8.28
CA VAL A 215 0.04 13.44 8.84
C VAL A 215 0.33 14.57 7.85
N LYS A 216 1.56 14.60 7.33
CA LYS A 216 1.98 15.59 6.34
C LYS A 216 1.28 15.39 4.99
N SER A 217 1.35 14.19 4.43
CA SER A 217 0.85 13.93 3.06
C SER A 217 -0.66 14.06 2.91
N ARG A 218 -1.44 13.83 3.99
CA ARG A 218 -2.89 14.00 4.01
C ARG A 218 -3.34 15.29 4.71
N LYS A 219 -2.39 16.17 5.06
CA LYS A 219 -2.66 17.44 5.75
C LYS A 219 -3.50 17.30 7.03
N LEU A 220 -3.31 16.21 7.78
CA LEU A 220 -4.13 15.94 8.98
C LEU A 220 -3.88 16.98 10.09
N TYR A 221 -2.76 17.69 10.02
CA TYR A 221 -2.43 18.81 10.91
C TYR A 221 -3.38 20.01 10.77
N GLU A 222 -4.18 20.11 9.69
CA GLU A 222 -5.18 21.17 9.53
C GLU A 222 -6.45 20.92 10.36
N VAL A 223 -6.67 19.68 10.80
CA VAL A 223 -7.90 19.25 11.50
C VAL A 223 -7.65 18.61 12.87
N MET A 224 -6.40 18.27 13.17
CA MET A 224 -5.93 17.75 14.47
C MET A 224 -4.64 18.50 14.83
N ASP A 225 -4.66 19.26 15.92
CA ASP A 225 -3.58 20.19 16.33
C ASP A 225 -2.57 19.56 17.30
N HIS A 226 -2.85 18.36 17.81
CA HIS A 226 -1.96 17.61 18.68
C HIS A 226 -1.60 16.26 18.09
N MET A 227 -0.31 15.90 18.19
CA MET A 227 0.24 14.61 17.79
C MET A 227 1.01 13.98 18.95
N THR A 228 0.61 12.78 19.35
CA THR A 228 1.24 11.99 20.41
C THR A 228 2.04 10.86 19.80
N LEU A 229 3.35 10.88 20.05
CA LEU A 229 4.33 9.94 19.51
C LEU A 229 4.42 8.68 20.39
N SER A 230 3.35 7.90 20.44
CA SER A 230 3.31 6.65 21.22
C SER A 230 4.30 5.61 20.71
N TYR A 231 4.45 5.52 19.38
CA TYR A 231 5.30 4.54 18.69
C TYR A 231 5.05 3.09 19.14
N ASP A 232 3.81 2.85 19.53
CA ASP A 232 3.34 1.63 20.20
C ASP A 232 3.27 0.45 19.26
N SER A 233 2.96 0.63 17.97
CA SER A 233 2.99 -0.48 16.99
C SER A 233 3.70 -0.11 15.70
N ALA A 234 4.36 -1.09 15.08
CA ALA A 234 4.90 -0.95 13.73
C ALA A 234 3.78 -0.96 12.68
N ILE A 235 4.00 -0.24 11.58
CA ILE A 235 3.10 -0.20 10.44
C ILE A 235 3.89 -0.59 9.20
N GLU A 236 3.58 -1.76 8.65
CA GLU A 236 4.15 -2.25 7.39
C GLU A 236 3.07 -2.28 6.31
N PHE A 237 3.46 -1.83 5.13
CA PHE A 237 2.70 -2.01 3.90
C PHE A 237 3.39 -3.05 3.03
N VAL A 238 2.65 -3.61 2.09
CA VAL A 238 3.17 -4.49 1.06
C VAL A 238 2.75 -3.99 -0.30
N ALA A 239 3.64 -4.12 -1.26
CA ALA A 239 3.29 -4.15 -2.66
C ALA A 239 2.92 -5.59 -3.02
N VAL A 240 1.75 -5.76 -3.62
CA VAL A 240 1.19 -7.05 -4.06
C VAL A 240 0.77 -6.98 -5.51
#